data_AF-A0A7C4BW17-F1
#
_entry.id   AF-A0A7C4BW17-F1
#
_cell.length_a   1.000
_cell.length_b   1.000
_cell.length_c   1.000
_cell.angle_alpha   90.00
_cell.angle_beta   90.00
_cell.angle_gamma   90.00
#
_symmetry.space_group_name_H-M   'P 1'
#
loop_
_entity.id
_entity.type
_entity.pdbx_description
1 polymer ?
#
loop_
_entity_poly.entity_id
_entity_poly.type
_entity_poly.pdbx_seq_one_letter_code
_entity_poly.pdbx_strand_id
1 'polypeptide(L)'
;MTAPAYSLAAWRKYQEQQEPPKHESAVKWTLAGIPADAEMDEGIVLGCWNGERFVSWEKWLAAAPVMVDPAPPSSALSEAAAYRATCGSTPVWLRKDSDRWLMFAGTQKSRRKDFASPFLEHAIRTAEARYGPAAGGWQVE
;
A
#
# COMPACT_ATOMS: atom_id res chain seq x y z
N MET A 1 -26.67 -7.25 17.26
CA MET A 1 -26.93 -7.32 15.80
C MET A 1 -25.65 -6.98 15.08
N THR A 2 -25.04 -7.98 14.44
CA THR A 2 -23.75 -7.87 13.76
C THR A 2 -23.96 -7.16 12.42
N ALA A 3 -23.31 -6.02 12.21
CA ALA A 3 -23.43 -5.29 10.95
C ALA A 3 -22.87 -6.15 9.79
N PRO A 4 -23.50 -6.16 8.60
CA PRO A 4 -23.02 -6.95 7.48
C PRO A 4 -21.59 -6.52 7.11
N ALA A 5 -20.79 -7.47 6.62
CA ALA A 5 -19.37 -7.30 6.31
C ALA A 5 -19.09 -6.17 5.29
N TYR A 6 -20.08 -5.81 4.49
CA TYR A 6 -20.06 -4.69 3.53
C TYR A 6 -20.96 -3.51 3.97
N SER A 7 -21.05 -3.25 5.27
CA SER A 7 -21.72 -2.06 5.79
C SER A 7 -20.76 -0.87 5.85
N LEU A 8 -21.31 0.33 5.70
CA LEU A 8 -20.57 1.59 5.90
C LEU A 8 -19.94 1.66 7.31
N ALA A 9 -20.56 0.99 8.29
CA ALA A 9 -20.01 0.81 9.64
C ALA A 9 -18.78 -0.10 9.68
N ALA A 10 -18.75 -1.19 8.89
CA ALA A 10 -17.57 -2.03 8.75
C ALA A 10 -16.42 -1.28 8.05
N TRP A 11 -16.75 -0.45 7.05
CA TRP A 11 -15.77 0.39 6.35
C TRP A 11 -15.18 1.49 7.25
N ARG A 12 -16.00 2.13 8.10
CA ARG A 12 -15.51 3.10 9.11
C ARG A 12 -14.57 2.44 10.12
N LYS A 13 -14.92 1.28 10.65
CA LYS A 13 -14.05 0.53 11.57
C LYS A 13 -12.73 0.11 10.92
N TYR A 14 -12.76 -0.24 9.64
CA TYR A 14 -11.56 -0.56 8.89
C TYR A 14 -10.67 0.68 8.70
N GLN A 15 -11.25 1.86 8.44
CA GLN A 15 -10.50 3.12 8.38
C GLN A 15 -9.89 3.51 9.74
N GLU A 16 -10.65 3.35 10.83
CA GLU A 16 -10.15 3.58 12.20
C GLU A 16 -8.99 2.63 12.56
N GLN A 17 -9.01 1.38 12.06
CA GLN A 17 -7.93 0.41 12.26
C GLN A 17 -6.73 0.64 11.33
N GLN A 18 -6.92 1.38 10.23
CA GLN A 18 -5.87 1.76 9.28
C GLN A 18 -5.29 3.15 9.55
N GLU A 19 -5.67 3.83 10.64
CA GLU A 19 -4.85 4.96 11.09
C GLU A 19 -3.44 4.42 11.34
N PRO A 20 -2.44 4.86 10.54
CA PRO A 20 -1.09 4.37 10.71
C PRO A 20 -0.62 4.70 12.13
N PRO A 21 0.32 3.91 12.71
CA PRO A 21 1.01 4.36 13.91
C PRO A 21 1.50 5.78 13.63
N LYS A 22 1.28 6.69 14.58
CA LYS A 22 1.83 8.06 14.56
C LYS A 22 3.28 7.95 14.13
N HIS A 23 3.53 8.09 12.83
CA HIS A 23 4.84 8.42 12.34
C HIS A 23 5.12 9.74 13.03
N GLU A 24 6.13 9.73 13.90
CA GLU A 24 6.75 10.93 14.41
C GLU A 24 7.23 11.72 13.19
N SER A 25 6.31 12.55 12.71
CA SER A 25 6.48 13.72 11.88
C SER A 25 7.65 13.67 10.89
N ALA A 26 7.32 13.35 9.63
CA ALA A 26 7.62 14.35 8.62
C ALA A 26 7.12 15.68 9.18
N VAL A 27 8.03 16.61 9.49
CA VAL A 27 7.71 17.88 10.11
C VAL A 27 6.50 18.45 9.36
N LYS A 28 5.34 18.48 10.02
CA LYS A 28 4.15 19.14 9.47
C LYS A 28 4.48 20.62 9.55
N TRP A 29 5.11 21.15 8.52
CA TRP A 29 5.36 22.58 8.38
C TRP A 29 4.01 23.26 8.21
N THR A 30 3.37 23.61 9.33
CA THR A 30 2.18 24.46 9.33
C THR A 30 2.60 25.90 9.09
N LEU A 31 1.76 26.68 8.40
CA LEU A 31 1.99 28.11 8.11
C LEU A 31 2.34 28.92 9.38
N ALA A 32 1.84 28.50 10.54
CA ALA A 32 2.15 29.09 11.86
C ALA A 32 3.61 28.93 12.33
N GLY A 33 4.41 28.07 11.68
CA GLY A 33 5.83 27.85 12.00
C GLY A 33 6.80 28.66 11.15
N ILE A 34 6.29 29.50 10.23
CA ILE A 34 7.12 30.36 9.39
C ILE A 34 7.21 31.74 10.05
N PRO A 35 8.43 32.26 10.33
CA PRO A 35 8.60 33.62 10.85
C PRO A 35 8.02 34.67 9.89
N ALA A 36 7.37 35.71 10.43
CA ALA A 36 6.83 36.79 9.62
C ALA A 36 7.91 37.57 8.85
N ASP A 37 9.12 37.62 9.39
CA ASP A 37 10.30 38.29 8.81
C ASP A 37 11.26 37.31 8.11
N ALA A 38 10.75 36.17 7.65
CA ALA A 38 11.54 35.16 6.97
C ALA A 38 12.27 35.73 5.75
N GLU A 39 13.59 35.53 5.70
CA GLU A 39 14.44 36.00 4.61
C GLU A 39 14.05 35.31 3.29
N MET A 40 14.08 36.08 2.21
CA MET A 40 13.78 35.63 0.85
C MET A 40 15.01 35.86 -0.03
N ASP A 41 15.36 34.85 -0.83
CA ASP A 41 16.43 34.99 -1.81
C ASP A 41 16.14 36.15 -2.78
N GLU A 42 17.19 36.90 -3.12
CA GLU A 42 17.09 38.07 -4.01
C GLU A 42 16.49 37.71 -5.38
N GLY A 43 15.52 38.51 -5.83
CA GLY A 43 14.89 38.36 -7.15
C GLY A 43 13.73 37.38 -7.22
N ILE A 44 13.27 36.85 -6.09
CA ILE A 44 12.13 35.91 -6.05
C ILE A 44 10.82 36.65 -5.77
N VAL A 45 9.78 36.36 -6.56
CA VAL A 45 8.41 36.87 -6.34
C VAL A 45 7.53 35.85 -5.60
N LEU A 46 7.81 34.55 -5.76
CA LEU A 46 7.15 33.45 -5.07
C LEU A 46 8.19 32.39 -4.69
N GLY A 47 8.48 32.25 -3.40
CA GLY A 47 9.49 31.32 -2.89
C GLY A 47 8.88 30.11 -2.19
N CYS A 48 9.61 29.01 -2.18
CA CYS A 48 9.30 27.83 -1.40
C CYS A 48 10.08 27.86 -0.08
N TRP A 49 9.39 27.61 1.02
CA TRP A 49 10.02 27.50 2.33
C TRP A 49 10.80 26.18 2.42
N ASN A 50 12.10 26.27 2.69
CA ASN A 50 12.97 25.11 2.87
C ASN A 50 13.24 24.77 4.35
N GLY A 51 12.69 25.55 5.30
CA GLY A 51 12.94 25.42 6.73
C GLY A 51 13.74 26.57 7.35
N GLU A 52 14.51 27.31 6.53
CA GLU A 52 15.37 28.42 6.98
C GLU A 52 15.08 29.73 6.25
N ARG A 53 14.79 29.68 4.94
CA ARG A 53 14.51 30.85 4.09
C ARG A 53 13.62 30.48 2.90
N PHE A 54 13.07 31.49 2.23
CA PHE A 54 12.36 31.30 0.97
C PHE A 54 13.34 31.20 -0.19
N VAL A 55 13.36 30.05 -0.85
CA VAL A 55 14.21 29.78 -2.02
C VAL A 55 13.38 29.65 -3.29
N SER A 56 14.01 29.73 -4.47
CA SER A 56 13.29 29.57 -5.74
C SER A 56 12.82 28.13 -5.92
N TRP A 57 11.79 27.92 -6.74
CA TRP A 57 11.28 26.58 -7.07
C TRP A 57 12.38 25.62 -7.53
N GLU A 58 13.30 26.09 -8.37
CA GLU A 58 14.41 25.29 -8.89
C GLU A 58 15.39 24.85 -7.78
N LYS A 59 15.76 25.78 -6.89
CA LYS A 59 16.61 25.45 -5.73
C LYS A 59 15.90 24.53 -4.76
N TRP A 60 14.60 24.69 -4.59
CA TRP A 60 13.79 23.83 -3.74
C TRP A 60 13.77 22.40 -4.27
N LEU A 61 13.58 22.19 -5.57
CA LEU A 61 13.66 20.85 -6.17
C LEU A 61 15.03 20.20 -6.01
N ALA A 62 16.11 20.98 -6.07
CA ALA A 62 17.46 20.48 -5.89
C ALA A 62 17.80 20.12 -4.43
N ALA A 63 17.19 20.83 -3.46
CA ALA A 63 17.42 20.63 -2.03
C ALA A 63 16.35 19.77 -1.33
N ALA A 64 15.26 19.43 -2.03
CA ALA A 64 14.19 18.63 -1.46
C ALA A 64 14.77 17.26 -1.04
N PRO A 65 14.61 16.85 0.22
CA PRO A 65 14.94 15.49 0.61
C PRO A 65 14.11 14.58 -0.28
N VAL A 66 14.78 13.74 -1.06
CA VAL A 66 14.12 12.69 -1.84
C VAL A 66 13.34 11.87 -0.83
N MET A 67 12.03 12.13 -0.74
CA MET A 67 11.13 11.26 0.01
C MET A 67 11.08 9.99 -0.82
N VAL A 68 12.03 9.10 -0.53
CA VAL A 68 11.94 7.70 -0.90
C VAL A 68 10.68 7.24 -0.20
N ASP A 69 9.61 7.08 -0.98
CA ASP A 69 8.41 6.41 -0.53
C ASP A 69 8.88 5.12 0.15
N PRO A 70 8.61 4.91 1.45
CA PRO A 70 9.09 3.70 2.11
C PRO A 70 8.57 2.55 1.27
N ALA A 71 9.51 1.79 0.69
CA ALA A 71 9.18 0.61 -0.08
C ALA A 71 8.14 -0.16 0.75
N PRO A 72 6.97 -0.50 0.18
CA PRO A 72 5.96 -1.24 0.92
C PRO A 72 6.69 -2.42 1.58
N PRO A 73 6.38 -2.73 2.86
CA PRO A 73 7.09 -3.78 3.57
C PRO A 73 7.15 -4.96 2.61
N SER A 74 8.36 -5.34 2.23
CA SER A 74 8.60 -6.52 1.43
C SER A 74 8.06 -7.66 2.29
N SER A 75 6.76 -7.94 2.14
CA SER A 75 6.19 -9.21 2.47
C SER A 75 7.07 -10.14 1.65
N ALA A 76 7.95 -10.87 2.34
CA ALA A 76 8.98 -11.73 1.78
C ALA A 76 8.33 -12.94 1.10
N LEU A 77 7.40 -12.65 0.21
CA LEU A 77 6.71 -13.54 -0.66
C LEU A 77 7.59 -13.59 -1.90
N SER A 78 8.49 -14.57 -1.91
CA SER A 78 9.34 -14.88 -3.06
C SER A 78 8.49 -14.96 -4.32
N GLU A 79 8.90 -14.23 -5.37
CA GLU A 79 8.20 -14.23 -6.63
C GLU A 79 8.19 -15.62 -7.31
N ALA A 80 9.16 -16.48 -6.98
CA ALA A 80 9.24 -17.82 -7.52
C ALA A 80 8.40 -18.85 -6.75
N ALA A 81 7.80 -18.46 -5.62
CA ALA A 81 7.05 -19.38 -4.76
C ALA A 81 5.61 -19.58 -5.23
N ALA A 82 5.13 -20.82 -5.15
CA ALA A 82 3.71 -21.08 -5.17
C ALA A 82 3.15 -20.78 -3.77
N TYR A 83 1.99 -20.12 -3.71
CA TYR A 83 1.30 -19.87 -2.45
C TYR A 83 0.07 -20.75 -2.35
N ARG A 84 -0.17 -21.27 -1.15
CA ARG A 84 -1.36 -22.04 -0.84
C ARG A 84 -2.05 -21.45 0.37
N ALA A 85 -3.37 -21.33 0.29
CA ALA A 85 -4.21 -21.02 1.43
C ALA A 85 -5.53 -21.78 1.35
N THR A 86 -6.15 -22.01 2.51
CA THR A 86 -7.55 -22.43 2.58
C THR A 86 -8.40 -21.18 2.79
N CYS A 87 -9.08 -20.74 1.73
CA CYS A 87 -9.95 -19.58 1.72
C CYS A 87 -11.39 -20.06 1.98
N GLY A 88 -11.95 -19.73 3.14
CA GLY A 88 -13.22 -20.30 3.59
C GLY A 88 -13.16 -21.83 3.68
N SER A 89 -13.88 -22.52 2.80
CA SER A 89 -13.85 -23.99 2.67
C SER A 89 -13.06 -24.50 1.45
N THR A 90 -12.56 -23.60 0.61
CA THR A 90 -11.94 -23.95 -0.67
C THR A 90 -10.42 -23.79 -0.59
N PRO A 91 -9.64 -24.84 -0.87
CA PRO A 91 -8.19 -24.68 -1.01
C PRO A 91 -7.90 -23.92 -2.30
N VAL A 92 -7.05 -22.90 -2.20
CA VAL A 92 -6.63 -22.04 -3.31
C VAL A 92 -5.11 -22.08 -3.40
N TRP A 93 -4.61 -22.21 -4.63
CA TRP A 93 -3.20 -22.08 -4.96
C TRP A 93 -3.00 -20.89 -5.91
N LEU A 94 -1.98 -20.09 -5.62
CA LEU A 94 -1.50 -19.03 -6.50
C LEU A 94 -0.12 -19.40 -6.99
N ARG A 95 0.08 -19.38 -8.31
CA ARG A 95 1.37 -19.72 -8.92
C ARG A 95 1.77 -18.64 -9.89
N LYS A 96 3.03 -18.18 -9.81
CA LYS A 96 3.61 -17.31 -10.82
C LYS A 96 3.90 -18.13 -12.08
N ASP A 97 3.33 -17.69 -13.20
CA ASP A 97 3.57 -18.20 -14.55
C ASP A 97 4.15 -17.04 -15.36
N SER A 98 5.45 -17.10 -15.60
CA SER A 98 6.27 -16.00 -16.14
C SER A 98 6.05 -14.69 -15.35
N ASP A 99 5.21 -13.78 -15.85
CA ASP A 99 4.96 -12.46 -15.26
C ASP A 99 3.58 -12.31 -14.60
N ARG A 100 2.78 -13.39 -14.52
CA ARG A 100 1.42 -13.32 -13.99
C ARG A 100 1.14 -14.40 -12.97
N TRP A 101 0.44 -14.02 -11.92
CA TRP A 101 -0.15 -14.89 -10.93
C TRP A 101 -1.42 -15.52 -11.48
N LEU A 102 -1.42 -16.85 -11.51
CA LEU A 102 -2.56 -17.68 -11.84
C LEU A 102 -3.18 -18.25 -10.57
N MET A 103 -4.49 -18.43 -10.59
CA MET A 103 -5.26 -18.96 -9.46
C MET A 103 -5.85 -20.33 -9.81
N PHE A 104 -5.69 -21.27 -8.88
CA PHE A 104 -6.25 -22.61 -8.94
C PHE A 104 -7.10 -22.82 -7.69
N ALA A 105 -8.34 -23.27 -7.85
CA ALA A 105 -9.27 -23.40 -6.73
C ALA A 105 -9.86 -24.81 -6.67
N GLY A 106 -9.95 -25.35 -5.45
CA GLY A 106 -10.40 -26.71 -5.18
C GLY A 106 -9.35 -27.77 -5.51
N THR A 107 -8.73 -27.69 -6.69
CA THR A 107 -7.63 -28.56 -7.10
C THR A 107 -6.55 -27.79 -7.85
N GLN A 108 -5.29 -28.24 -7.75
CA GLN A 108 -4.14 -27.64 -8.45
C GLN A 108 -4.21 -27.81 -9.98
N LYS A 109 -5.10 -28.69 -10.48
CA LYS A 109 -5.33 -28.88 -11.93
C LYS A 109 -6.42 -27.95 -12.48
N SER A 110 -7.29 -27.43 -11.62
CA SER A 110 -8.41 -26.56 -12.02
C SER A 110 -7.97 -25.11 -12.00
N ARG A 111 -7.35 -24.68 -13.10
CA ARG A 111 -6.99 -23.28 -13.31
C ARG A 111 -8.24 -22.44 -13.57
N ARG A 112 -8.38 -21.31 -12.87
CA ARG A 112 -9.32 -20.26 -13.26
C ARG A 112 -8.83 -19.54 -14.50
N LYS A 113 -9.61 -19.64 -15.59
CA LYS A 113 -9.30 -18.98 -16.87
C LYS A 113 -9.57 -17.47 -16.84
N ASP A 114 -10.49 -17.04 -15.98
CA ASP A 114 -10.92 -15.65 -15.79
C ASP A 114 -10.00 -14.86 -14.86
N PHE A 115 -8.91 -15.45 -14.38
CA PHE A 115 -7.99 -14.80 -13.46
C PHE A 115 -6.54 -14.92 -13.94
N ALA A 116 -5.92 -13.76 -14.13
CA ALA A 116 -4.48 -13.61 -14.24
C ALA A 116 -4.13 -12.19 -13.78
N SER A 117 -3.21 -12.05 -12.83
CA SER A 117 -2.81 -10.73 -12.33
C SER A 117 -1.29 -10.60 -12.28
N PRO A 118 -0.70 -9.47 -12.67
CA PRO A 118 0.73 -9.27 -12.49
C PRO A 118 1.13 -9.15 -11.01
N PHE A 119 0.19 -8.86 -10.11
CA PHE A 119 0.49 -8.57 -8.70
C PHE A 119 -0.02 -9.68 -7.77
N LEU A 120 0.86 -10.20 -6.92
CA LEU A 120 0.53 -11.25 -5.94
C LEU A 120 -0.56 -10.80 -4.96
N GLU A 121 -0.44 -9.60 -4.40
CA GLU A 121 -1.42 -9.07 -3.46
C GLU A 121 -2.81 -8.95 -4.06
N HIS A 122 -2.90 -8.62 -5.35
CA HIS A 122 -4.18 -8.58 -6.04
C HIS A 122 -4.76 -9.99 -6.19
N ALA A 123 -3.92 -10.99 -6.42
CA ALA A 123 -4.34 -12.38 -6.46
C ALA A 123 -4.82 -12.91 -5.11
N ILE A 124 -4.13 -12.57 -4.02
CA ILE A 124 -4.54 -12.87 -2.65
C ILE A 124 -5.89 -12.24 -2.34
N ARG A 125 -6.02 -10.92 -2.53
CA ARG A 125 -7.27 -10.20 -2.27
C ARG A 125 -8.43 -10.73 -3.12
N THR A 126 -8.17 -11.10 -4.37
CA THR A 126 -9.20 -11.66 -5.25
C THR A 126 -9.63 -13.06 -4.80
N ALA A 127 -8.68 -13.90 -4.36
CA ALA A 127 -9.00 -15.21 -3.79
C ALA A 127 -9.87 -15.05 -2.53
N GLU A 128 -9.49 -14.14 -1.63
CA GLU A 128 -10.22 -13.90 -0.39
C GLU A 128 -11.61 -13.29 -0.64
N ALA A 129 -11.73 -12.38 -1.60
CA ALA A 129 -13.02 -11.81 -2.00
C ALA A 129 -13.98 -12.85 -2.60
N ARG A 130 -13.46 -13.85 -3.30
CA ARG A 130 -14.28 -14.88 -3.97
C ARG A 130 -14.61 -16.06 -3.07
N TYR A 131 -13.69 -16.47 -2.22
CA TYR A 131 -13.76 -17.72 -1.47
C TYR A 131 -13.85 -17.52 0.06
N GLY A 132 -13.65 -16.30 0.53
CA GLY A 132 -13.59 -15.95 1.95
C GLY A 132 -12.15 -15.83 2.46
N PRO A 133 -11.96 -15.32 3.69
CA PRO A 133 -10.64 -15.06 4.24
C PRO A 133 -9.79 -16.34 4.35
N ALA A 134 -8.47 -16.20 4.20
CA ALA A 134 -7.52 -17.29 4.38
C ALA A 134 -7.41 -17.66 5.87
N ALA A 135 -8.04 -18.77 6.28
CA ALA A 135 -8.19 -19.14 7.69
C ALA A 135 -6.85 -19.41 8.41
N GLY A 136 -5.80 -19.79 7.68
CA GLY A 136 -4.46 -20.05 8.21
C GLY A 136 -3.36 -19.17 7.59
N GLY A 137 -3.76 -18.07 6.94
CA GLY A 137 -2.85 -17.27 6.12
C GLY A 137 -2.37 -17.98 4.85
N TRP A 138 -1.54 -17.28 4.08
CA TRP A 138 -0.91 -17.81 2.87
C TRP A 138 0.43 -18.44 3.20
N GLN A 139 0.59 -19.69 2.83
CA GLN A 139 1.82 -20.45 3.02
C GLN A 139 2.60 -20.52 1.71
N VAL A 140 3.92 -20.38 1.80
CA VAL A 140 4.86 -20.63 0.69
C VAL A 140 5.07 -22.13 0.56
N GLU A 141 4.94 -22.65 -0.66
CA GLU A 141 5.28 -24.02 -1.05
C GLU A 141 6.63 -24.08 -1.77
#